data_AF-A0A1H2AQI9-F1
#
_entry.id   AF-A0A1H2AQI9-F1
#
_cell.length_a   1.000
_cell.length_b   1.000
_cell.length_c   1.000
_cell.angle_alpha   90.00
_cell.angle_beta   90.00
_cell.angle_gamma   90.00
#
_symmetry.space_group_name_H-M   'P 1'
#
loop_
_entity.id
_entity.type
_entity.pdbx_description
1 polymer ?
#
loop_
_entity_poly.entity_id
_entity_poly.type
_entity_poly.pdbx_seq_one_letter_code
_entity_poly.pdbx_strand_id
1 'polypeptide(L)'
;MRRAARSERGAISAMVVTLTVMLFMLAGLVIDGGFAINARQRLYDDAEQAARAAANQIDIEALRETGQVVLLEAEARQAAVDYMSARGYAAGQVTVNFNGNEVSVHAEDRVNTSLLQLIFIEDFPIEGEATSRPAVGITGEL
;
A
#
# COMPACT_ATOMS: atom_id res chain seq x y z
N MET A 1 -36.70 -3.70 52.01
CA MET A 1 -36.65 -3.16 50.63
C MET A 1 -35.20 -2.84 50.19
N ARG A 2 -34.29 -3.83 50.12
CA ARG A 2 -32.84 -3.60 49.83
C ARG A 2 -32.34 -4.10 48.45
N ARG A 3 -33.22 -4.63 47.58
CA ARG A 3 -32.83 -5.21 46.27
C ARG A 3 -32.74 -4.17 45.14
N ALA A 4 -33.59 -3.14 45.13
CA ALA A 4 -33.63 -2.14 44.04
C ALA A 4 -32.30 -1.37 43.90
N ALA A 5 -31.74 -0.87 45.00
CA ALA A 5 -30.51 -0.07 44.98
C ALA A 5 -29.23 -0.86 44.62
N ARG A 6 -29.28 -2.20 44.61
CA ARG A 6 -28.19 -3.07 44.12
C ARG A 6 -28.39 -3.46 42.65
N SER A 7 -29.64 -3.59 42.22
CA SER A 7 -30.00 -3.75 40.80
C SER A 7 -29.64 -2.51 39.98
N GLU A 8 -29.95 -1.30 40.47
CA GLU A 8 -29.60 -0.04 39.80
C GLU A 8 -28.09 0.16 39.70
N ARG A 9 -27.34 -0.09 40.78
CA ARG A 9 -25.88 -0.04 40.76
C ARG A 9 -25.27 -1.06 39.80
N GLY A 10 -25.79 -2.28 39.77
CA GLY A 10 -25.37 -3.32 38.82
C GLY A 10 -25.68 -2.96 37.36
N ALA A 11 -26.85 -2.38 37.10
CA ALA A 11 -27.27 -1.93 35.77
C ALA A 11 -26.43 -0.75 35.26
N ILE A 12 -26.14 0.23 36.12
CA ILE A 12 -25.26 1.37 35.78
C ILE A 12 -23.83 0.87 35.53
N SER A 13 -23.30 -0.02 36.37
CA SER A 13 -21.98 -0.61 36.14
C SER A 13 -21.92 -1.42 34.84
N ALA A 14 -22.94 -2.22 34.53
CA ALA A 14 -23.00 -2.96 33.26
C ALA A 14 -23.07 -2.02 32.04
N MET A 15 -23.90 -0.97 32.11
CA MET A 15 -23.99 0.04 31.04
C MET A 15 -22.65 0.75 30.82
N VAL A 16 -21.98 1.18 31.89
CA VAL A 16 -20.69 1.86 31.81
C VAL A 16 -19.63 0.94 31.21
N VAL A 17 -19.55 -0.32 31.65
CA VAL A 17 -18.61 -1.30 31.07
C VAL A 17 -18.85 -1.48 29.58
N THR A 18 -20.12 -1.67 29.16
CA THR A 18 -20.46 -1.80 27.73
C THR A 18 -20.07 -0.56 26.93
N LEU A 19 -20.36 0.64 27.45
CA LEU A 19 -19.99 1.89 26.80
C LEU A 19 -18.46 2.04 26.69
N THR A 20 -17.72 1.70 27.74
CA THR A 20 -16.25 1.73 27.74
C THR A 20 -15.69 0.78 26.67
N VAL A 21 -16.21 -0.44 26.58
CA VAL A 21 -15.80 -1.41 25.53
C VAL A 21 -16.11 -0.85 24.14
N MET A 22 -17.29 -0.26 23.91
CA MET A 22 -17.62 0.38 22.63
C MET A 22 -16.67 1.52 22.29
N LEU A 23 -16.30 2.38 23.25
CA LEU A 23 -15.37 3.48 23.02
C LEU A 23 -13.96 2.98 22.68
N PHE A 24 -13.48 1.92 23.33
CA PHE A 24 -12.20 1.31 22.97
C PHE A 24 -12.23 0.68 21.56
N MET A 25 -13.35 0.06 21.18
CA MET A 25 -13.54 -0.48 19.84
C MET A 25 -13.50 0.63 18.77
N LEU A 26 -14.20 1.75 19.00
CA LEU A 26 -14.18 2.90 18.09
C LEU A 26 -12.80 3.57 18.01
N ALA A 27 -12.13 3.75 19.15
CA ALA A 27 -10.77 4.28 19.18
C ALA A 27 -9.80 3.38 18.39
N GLY A 28 -9.96 2.06 18.53
CA GLY A 28 -9.19 1.08 17.77
C GLY A 28 -9.37 1.16 16.28
N LEU A 29 -10.63 1.27 15.84
CA LEU A 29 -10.95 1.44 14.43
C LEU A 29 -10.32 2.70 13.84
N VAL A 30 -10.31 3.81 14.57
CA VAL A 30 -9.70 5.07 14.10
C VAL A 30 -8.18 4.97 13.99
N ILE A 31 -7.52 4.36 14.99
CA ILE A 31 -6.06 4.19 14.99
C ILE A 31 -5.62 3.26 13.87
N ASP A 32 -6.25 2.08 13.78
CA ASP A 32 -5.87 1.08 12.79
C ASP A 32 -6.26 1.51 11.37
N GLY A 33 -7.39 2.20 11.21
CA GLY A 33 -7.76 2.84 9.95
C GLY A 33 -6.75 3.90 9.50
N GLY A 34 -6.19 4.67 10.43
CA GLY A 34 -5.11 5.62 10.14
C GLY A 34 -3.83 4.92 9.66
N PHE A 35 -3.43 3.82 10.30
CA PHE A 35 -2.29 3.02 9.86
C PHE A 35 -2.53 2.36 8.51
N ALA A 36 -3.73 1.84 8.26
CA ALA A 36 -4.13 1.26 6.99
C ALA A 36 -3.93 2.23 5.82
N ILE A 37 -4.45 3.46 5.98
CA ILE A 37 -4.37 4.50 4.95
C ILE A 37 -2.91 4.89 4.72
N ASN A 38 -2.13 5.06 5.80
CA ASN A 38 -0.73 5.44 5.67
C ASN A 38 0.11 4.37 4.97
N ALA A 39 -0.09 3.09 5.31
CA ALA A 39 0.60 1.97 4.68
C ALA A 39 0.24 1.87 3.20
N ARG A 40 -1.05 2.01 2.86
CA ARG A 40 -1.51 2.00 1.48
C ARG A 40 -0.91 3.16 0.67
N GLN A 41 -0.84 4.36 1.24
CA GLN A 41 -0.22 5.50 0.57
C GLN A 41 1.28 5.26 0.30
N ARG A 42 2.02 4.72 1.27
CA ARG A 42 3.43 4.35 1.07
C ARG A 42 3.61 3.31 -0.02
N LEU A 43 2.75 2.29 -0.07
CA LEU A 43 2.79 1.25 -1.09
C LEU A 43 2.59 1.84 -2.50
N TYR A 44 1.65 2.78 -2.65
CA TYR A 44 1.46 3.50 -3.91
C TYR A 44 2.68 4.37 -4.28
N ASP A 45 3.20 5.15 -3.34
CA ASP A 45 4.36 6.02 -3.58
C ASP A 45 5.58 5.17 -4.02
N ASP A 46 5.79 4.03 -3.37
CA ASP A 46 6.88 3.12 -3.71
C ASP A 46 6.65 2.47 -5.07
N ALA A 47 5.43 2.02 -5.38
CA ALA A 47 5.07 1.45 -6.67
C ALA A 47 5.32 2.45 -7.80
N GLU A 48 4.97 3.72 -7.57
CA GLU A 48 5.21 4.79 -8.53
C GLU A 48 6.71 4.99 -8.79
N GLN A 49 7.53 5.02 -7.73
CA GLN A 49 8.98 5.18 -7.89
C GLN A 49 9.62 3.97 -8.56
N ALA A 50 9.16 2.75 -8.29
CA ALA A 50 9.62 1.56 -9.00
C ALA A 50 9.22 1.59 -10.48
N ALA A 51 8.00 2.00 -10.81
CA ALA A 51 7.53 2.16 -12.18
C ALA A 51 8.37 3.22 -12.92
N ARG A 52 8.68 4.34 -12.26
CA ARG A 52 9.59 5.38 -12.79
C ARG A 52 11.00 4.85 -13.02
N ALA A 53 11.55 4.09 -12.07
CA ALA A 53 12.87 3.48 -12.18
C ALA A 53 12.95 2.50 -13.37
N ALA A 54 11.91 1.67 -13.54
CA ALA A 54 11.78 0.75 -14.65
C ALA A 54 11.61 1.47 -16.00
N ALA A 55 10.77 2.52 -16.04
CA ALA A 55 10.52 3.31 -17.24
C ALA A 55 11.78 4.06 -17.75
N ASN A 56 12.78 4.28 -16.89
CA ASN A 56 14.06 4.87 -17.32
C ASN A 56 15.00 3.87 -18.01
N GLN A 57 14.69 2.57 -17.97
CA GLN A 57 15.51 1.55 -18.63
C GLN A 57 15.14 1.44 -20.11
N ILE A 58 15.66 2.40 -20.88
CA ILE A 58 15.47 2.50 -22.32
C ILE A 58 16.78 2.28 -23.06
N ASP A 59 16.67 1.76 -24.28
CA ASP A 59 17.80 1.63 -25.19
C ASP A 59 18.23 3.02 -25.69
N ILE A 60 19.32 3.53 -25.11
CA ILE A 60 19.88 4.85 -25.42
C ILE A 60 20.49 4.86 -26.83
N GLU A 61 21.00 3.72 -27.31
CA GLU A 61 21.61 3.60 -28.64
C GLU A 61 20.53 3.68 -29.72
N ALA A 62 19.45 2.89 -29.57
CA ALA A 62 18.27 2.98 -30.43
C ALA A 62 17.66 4.40 -30.41
N LEU A 63 17.57 5.03 -29.24
CA LEU A 63 17.06 6.40 -29.11
C LEU A 63 17.93 7.42 -29.86
N ARG A 64 19.25 7.29 -29.83
CA ARG A 64 20.17 8.21 -30.52
C ARG A 64 20.22 7.99 -32.02
N GLU A 65 20.13 6.75 -32.48
CA GLU A 65 20.24 6.39 -33.89
C GLU A 65 18.93 6.55 -34.66
N THR A 66 17.80 6.19 -34.03
CA THR A 66 16.49 6.11 -34.69
C THR A 66 15.48 7.12 -34.18
N GLY A 67 15.74 7.76 -33.03
CA GLY A 67 14.78 8.61 -32.34
C GLY A 67 13.65 7.84 -31.66
N GLN A 68 13.65 6.50 -31.69
CA GLN A 68 12.62 5.67 -31.07
C GLN A 68 12.96 5.33 -29.63
N VAL A 69 11.98 5.46 -28.75
CA VAL A 69 12.09 4.97 -27.37
C VAL A 69 11.81 3.47 -27.38
N VAL A 70 12.79 2.66 -27.05
CA VAL A 70 12.63 1.22 -26.86
C VAL A 70 12.91 0.90 -25.41
N LEU A 71 11.93 0.28 -24.74
CA LEU A 71 12.07 -0.13 -23.35
C LEU A 71 12.79 -1.49 -23.27
N LEU A 72 13.80 -1.58 -22.41
CA LEU A 72 14.53 -2.82 -22.16
C LEU A 72 13.79 -3.62 -21.08
N GLU A 73 12.74 -4.37 -21.44
CA GLU A 73 11.82 -5.01 -20.48
C GLU A 73 12.50 -5.88 -19.41
N ALA A 74 13.60 -6.56 -19.73
CA ALA A 74 14.35 -7.36 -18.77
C ALA A 74 15.04 -6.48 -17.71
N GLU A 75 15.70 -5.41 -18.14
CA GLU A 75 16.39 -4.46 -17.26
C GLU A 75 15.40 -3.60 -16.48
N ALA A 76 14.30 -3.18 -17.13
CA ALA A 76 13.20 -2.46 -16.52
C ALA A 76 12.55 -3.27 -15.39
N ARG A 77 12.29 -4.57 -15.63
CA ARG A 77 11.75 -5.47 -14.60
C ARG A 77 12.72 -5.63 -13.44
N GLN A 78 14.01 -5.84 -13.72
CA GLN A 78 15.02 -5.97 -12.69
C GLN A 78 15.11 -4.70 -11.85
N ALA A 79 15.10 -3.52 -12.47
CA ALA A 79 15.16 -2.23 -11.78
C ALA A 79 13.95 -2.00 -10.86
N ALA A 80 12.73 -2.36 -11.29
CA ALA A 80 11.55 -2.29 -10.44
C ALA A 80 11.64 -3.25 -9.24
N VAL A 81 12.05 -4.49 -9.47
CA VAL A 81 12.20 -5.51 -8.41
C VAL A 81 13.30 -5.13 -7.42
N ASP A 82 14.43 -4.60 -7.91
CA ASP A 82 15.53 -4.12 -7.07
C ASP A 82 15.09 -2.94 -6.21
N TYR A 83 14.35 -1.98 -6.79
CA TYR A 83 13.80 -0.85 -6.04
C TYR A 83 12.86 -1.32 -4.91
N MET A 84 11.95 -2.24 -5.22
CA MET A 84 10.99 -2.78 -4.28
C MET A 84 11.65 -3.60 -3.17
N SER A 85 12.61 -4.44 -3.53
CA SER A 85 13.35 -5.25 -2.55
C SER A 85 14.18 -4.38 -1.59
N ALA A 86 14.73 -3.26 -2.07
CA ALA A 86 15.41 -2.28 -1.21
C ALA A 86 14.48 -1.60 -0.21
N ARG A 87 13.16 -1.57 -0.47
CA ARG A 87 12.13 -1.09 0.47
C ARG A 87 11.58 -2.19 1.39
N GLY A 88 12.01 -3.44 1.19
CA GLY A 88 11.64 -4.58 2.03
C GLY A 88 10.52 -5.46 1.47
N TYR A 89 10.04 -5.20 0.25
CA TYR A 89 9.03 -6.05 -0.39
C TYR A 89 9.67 -7.31 -0.99
N ALA A 90 9.04 -8.47 -0.77
CA ALA A 90 9.50 -9.72 -1.37
C ALA A 90 9.19 -9.76 -2.88
N ALA A 91 9.98 -10.50 -3.66
CA ALA A 91 9.76 -10.63 -5.10
C ALA A 91 8.37 -11.21 -5.46
N GLY A 92 7.78 -12.05 -4.60
CA GLY A 92 6.43 -12.59 -4.80
C GLY A 92 5.29 -11.61 -4.49
N GLN A 93 5.61 -10.45 -3.89
CA GLN A 93 4.66 -9.39 -3.60
C GLN A 93 4.58 -8.34 -4.71
N VAL A 94 5.44 -8.42 -5.73
CA VAL A 94 5.60 -7.40 -6.76
C VAL A 94 5.40 -8.02 -8.13
N THR A 95 4.48 -7.49 -8.90
CA THR A 95 4.22 -7.87 -10.29
C THR A 95 4.48 -6.68 -11.20
N VAL A 96 5.36 -6.88 -12.20
CA VAL A 96 5.70 -5.84 -13.18
C VAL A 96 5.17 -6.25 -14.55
N ASN A 97 4.28 -5.42 -15.08
CA ASN A 97 3.63 -5.59 -16.38
C ASN A 97 4.10 -4.52 -17.37
N PHE A 98 4.21 -4.91 -18.63
CA PHE A 98 4.65 -4.04 -19.72
C PHE A 98 3.57 -3.97 -20.79
N ASN A 99 3.28 -2.75 -21.26
CA ASN A 99 2.39 -2.50 -22.38
C ASN A 99 3.04 -1.50 -23.35
N GLY A 100 3.81 -2.02 -24.30
CA GLY A 100 4.63 -1.20 -25.18
C GLY A 100 5.69 -0.43 -24.37
N ASN A 101 5.59 0.90 -24.36
CA ASN A 101 6.47 1.77 -23.58
C ASN A 101 5.93 2.08 -22.18
N GLU A 102 4.83 1.48 -21.75
CA GLU A 102 4.25 1.71 -20.43
C GLU A 102 4.61 0.60 -19.47
N VAL A 103 5.00 0.96 -18.25
CA VAL A 103 5.36 0.03 -17.17
C VAL A 103 4.35 0.18 -16.03
N SER A 104 3.64 -0.90 -15.69
CA SER A 104 2.80 -0.99 -14.49
C SER A 104 3.50 -1.85 -13.44
N VAL A 105 3.53 -1.36 -12.20
CA VAL A 105 4.02 -2.08 -11.02
C VAL A 105 2.85 -2.24 -10.06
N HIS A 106 2.46 -3.49 -9.83
CA HIS A 106 1.48 -3.90 -8.82
C HIS A 106 2.23 -4.49 -7.62
N ALA A 107 1.87 -4.08 -6.42
CA ALA A 107 2.45 -4.57 -5.18
C ALA A 107 1.38 -4.92 -4.15
N GLU A 108 1.63 -5.97 -3.38
CA GLU A 108 0.74 -6.49 -2.33
C GLU A 108 1.46 -6.53 -0.97
N ASP A 109 0.82 -6.03 0.07
CA ASP A 109 1.38 -6.03 1.42
C ASP A 109 0.31 -6.33 2.48
N ARG A 110 0.73 -6.56 3.73
CA ARG A 110 -0.18 -6.79 4.87
C ARG A 110 0.06 -5.77 5.96
N VAL A 111 -1.02 -5.22 6.50
CA VAL A 111 -0.95 -4.30 7.65
C VAL A 111 -1.41 -5.03 8.89
N ASN A 112 -0.53 -5.14 9.89
CA ASN A 112 -0.92 -5.63 11.21
C ASN A 112 -1.77 -4.58 11.93
N THR A 113 -2.84 -5.03 12.58
CA THR A 113 -3.70 -4.14 13.38
C THR A 113 -3.26 -4.13 14.85
N SER A 114 -3.44 -2.99 15.53
CA SER A 114 -2.97 -2.82 16.92
C SER A 114 -4.11 -2.87 17.93
N LEU A 115 -5.29 -2.32 17.63
CA LEU A 115 -6.44 -2.41 18.51
C LEU A 115 -7.54 -3.35 17.99
N LEU A 116 -7.66 -3.53 16.68
CA LEU A 116 -8.62 -4.47 16.09
C LEU A 116 -8.25 -5.94 16.42
N GLN A 117 -7.01 -6.22 16.83
CA GLN A 117 -6.65 -7.52 17.43
C GLN A 117 -7.44 -7.84 18.70
N LEU A 118 -7.94 -6.82 19.45
CA LEU A 118 -8.84 -7.04 20.60
C LEU A 118 -10.20 -7.62 20.20
N ILE A 119 -10.57 -7.51 18.92
CA ILE A 119 -11.75 -8.14 18.32
C ILE A 119 -11.37 -9.21 17.28
N PHE A 120 -10.18 -9.81 17.40
CA PHE A 120 -9.69 -10.94 16.59
C PHE A 120 -9.45 -10.64 15.10
N ILE A 121 -9.21 -9.38 14.72
CA ILE A 121 -8.68 -9.05 13.39
C ILE A 121 -7.18 -8.81 13.61
N GLU A 122 -6.30 -9.63 13.07
CA GLU A 122 -4.85 -9.52 13.33
C GLU A 122 -4.15 -8.70 12.25
N ASP A 123 -4.56 -8.87 11.00
CA ASP A 123 -4.04 -8.14 9.85
C ASP A 123 -5.09 -8.09 8.73
N PHE A 124 -4.79 -7.32 7.67
CA PHE A 124 -5.56 -7.34 6.42
C PHE A 124 -4.65 -7.03 5.24
N PRO A 125 -4.96 -7.55 4.02
CA PRO A 125 -4.19 -7.26 2.82
C PRO A 125 -4.43 -5.84 2.31
N ILE A 126 -3.38 -5.22 1.78
CA ILE A 126 -3.41 -3.97 1.03
C ILE A 126 -2.76 -4.18 -0.33
N GLU A 127 -3.26 -3.45 -1.33
CA GLU A 127 -2.78 -3.51 -2.71
C GLU A 127 -2.52 -2.09 -3.22
N GLY A 128 -1.51 -1.95 -4.06
CA GLY A 128 -1.14 -0.71 -4.73
C GLY A 128 -0.64 -0.97 -6.14
N GLU A 129 -1.17 -0.24 -7.12
CA GLU A 129 -0.75 -0.29 -8.52
C GLU A 129 -0.37 1.12 -8.98
N ALA A 130 0.76 1.24 -9.66
CA ALA A 130 1.21 2.49 -10.26
C ALA A 130 1.80 2.26 -11.64
N THR A 131 1.57 3.22 -12.54
CA THR A 131 1.95 3.12 -13.94
C THR A 131 2.82 4.30 -14.36
N SER A 132 3.86 4.03 -15.14
CA SER A 132 4.80 5.06 -15.60
C SER A 132 5.21 4.84 -17.06
N ARG A 133 5.55 5.94 -17.74
CA ARG A 133 6.06 5.95 -19.11
C ARG A 133 7.44 6.63 -19.15
N PRO A 134 8.37 6.19 -20.01
CA PRO A 134 9.69 6.77 -20.14
C PRO A 134 9.60 8.26 -20.47
N ALA A 135 10.22 9.10 -19.63
CA ALA A 135 10.33 10.53 -19.90
C ALA A 135 11.56 10.79 -20.79
N VAL A 136 11.37 10.77 -22.10
CA VAL A 136 12.31 11.41 -23.03
C VAL A 136 12.08 12.93 -22.95
N GLY A 137 13.15 13.71 -22.79
CA GLY A 137 13.09 15.14 -22.48
C GLY A 137 12.15 15.96 -23.38
N ILE A 138 11.84 17.20 -22.95
CA ILE A 138 10.81 18.21 -23.32
C ILE A 138 10.38 18.33 -24.82
N THR A 139 10.96 17.58 -25.74
CA THR A 139 10.71 17.61 -27.18
C THR A 139 9.67 16.62 -27.73
N GLY A 140 8.95 15.83 -26.92
CA GLY A 140 7.91 14.95 -27.50
C GLY A 140 6.97 14.29 -26.51
N GLU A 141 5.80 14.90 -26.29
CA GLU A 141 4.58 14.12 -26.11
C GLU A 141 4.25 13.50 -27.47
N LEU A 142 4.23 12.17 -27.56
CA LEU A 142 3.61 11.42 -28.66
C LEU A 142 2.73 10.31 -28.07
#